data_AF-A0A6J7LW95-F1
#
_entry.id   AF-A0A6J7LW95-F1
#
_cell.length_a   1.000
_cell.length_b   1.000
_cell.length_c   1.000
_cell.angle_alpha   90.00
_cell.angle_beta   90.00
_cell.angle_gamma   90.00
#
_symmetry.space_group_name_H-M   'P 1'
#
loop_
_entity.id
_entity.type
_entity.pdbx_description
1 polymer ?
#
loop_
_entity_poly.entity_id
_entity_poly.type
_entity_poly.pdbx_seq_one_letter_code
_entity_poly.pdbx_strand_id
1 'polypeptide(L)' 'MNGRSRDFRLTHFDNTANLARPGDLVTVTVTEGFANHIVAGAPTAVKKTRGGDAHTAWVSEQGDKKILLGIPTLAALKSL' A
#
# COMPACT_ATOMS: atom_id res chain seq x y z
N MET A 1 1.61 -5.49 3.54
CA MET A 1 0.71 -4.43 3.01
C MET A 1 -0.68 -4.65 3.60
N ASN A 2 -1.52 -3.62 3.66
CA ASN A 2 -2.87 -3.73 4.23
C ASN A 2 -3.93 -3.58 3.13
N GLY A 3 -5.00 -4.37 3.20
CA GLY A 3 -6.17 -4.30 2.33
C GLY A 3 -7.46 -4.39 3.14
N ARG A 4 -8.61 -4.35 2.45
CA ARG A 4 -9.92 -4.64 3.04
C ARG A 4 -10.52 -5.86 2.37
N SER A 5 -11.02 -6.79 3.19
CA SER A 5 -11.76 -7.96 2.73
C SER A 5 -13.19 -7.58 2.31
N ARG A 6 -13.93 -8.54 1.73
CA ARG A 6 -15.33 -8.34 1.28
C ARG A 6 -16.28 -7.97 2.43
N ASP A 7 -16.00 -8.45 3.62
CA ASP A 7 -16.72 -8.15 4.87
C ASP A 7 -16.12 -6.93 5.61
N PHE A 8 -15.29 -6.12 4.93
CA PHE A 8 -14.71 -4.87 5.43
C PHE A 8 -13.74 -5.00 6.61
N ARG A 9 -13.21 -6.20 6.89
CA ARG A 9 -12.14 -6.37 7.88
C ARG A 9 -10.80 -5.91 7.33
N LEU A 10 -9.96 -5.35 8.21
CA LEU A 10 -8.59 -5.01 7.86
C LEU A 10 -7.82 -6.30 7.57
N THR A 11 -7.12 -6.38 6.45
CA THR A 11 -6.39 -7.58 6.03
C THR A 11 -4.91 -7.24 5.89
N HIS A 12 -4.06 -7.90 6.68
CA HIS A 12 -2.61 -7.85 6.51
C HIS A 12 -2.19 -8.98 5.59
N PHE A 13 -1.51 -8.67 4.49
CA PHE A 13 -0.98 -9.69 3.58
C PHE A 13 0.43 -9.36 3.11
N ASP A 14 1.17 -10.39 2.77
CA ASP A 14 2.54 -10.26 2.28
C ASP A 14 2.52 -9.74 0.83
N ASN A 15 3.09 -8.58 0.59
CA ASN A 15 3.26 -8.05 -0.77
C ASN A 15 4.73 -7.68 -1.03
N THR A 16 5.66 -8.40 -0.41
CA THR A 16 7.10 -8.13 -0.53
C THR A 16 7.59 -8.27 -1.98
N ALA A 17 6.98 -9.18 -2.76
CA ALA A 17 7.22 -9.32 -4.20
C ALA A 17 6.63 -8.18 -5.06
N ASN A 18 6.00 -7.17 -4.45
CA ASN A 18 5.43 -5.99 -5.11
C ASN A 18 4.45 -6.32 -6.26
N LEU A 19 3.65 -7.37 -6.09
CA LEU A 19 2.72 -7.86 -7.12
C LEU A 19 1.46 -7.02 -7.21
N ALA A 20 0.97 -6.52 -6.07
CA ALA A 20 -0.25 -5.70 -5.98
C ALA A 20 0.07 -4.23 -5.72
N ARG A 21 -0.70 -3.32 -6.33
CA ARG A 21 -0.67 -1.88 -6.06
C ARG A 21 -1.88 -1.48 -5.20
N PRO A 22 -1.84 -0.36 -4.47
CA PRO A 22 -3.04 0.19 -3.86
C PRO A 22 -4.15 0.38 -4.89
N GLY A 23 -5.32 -0.20 -4.64
CA GLY A 23 -6.46 -0.21 -5.56
C GLY A 23 -6.61 -1.47 -6.42
N ASP A 24 -5.59 -2.32 -6.55
CA ASP A 24 -5.72 -3.63 -7.19
C ASP A 24 -6.55 -4.59 -6.31
N LEU A 25 -7.22 -5.56 -6.95
CA LEU A 25 -7.93 -6.64 -6.23
C LEU A 25 -7.02 -7.84 -6.08
N VAL A 26 -6.98 -8.41 -4.88
CA VAL A 26 -6.06 -9.50 -4.53
C VAL A 26 -6.83 -10.69 -3.98
N THR A 27 -6.46 -11.88 -4.43
CA THR A 27 -6.86 -13.14 -3.80
C THR A 27 -5.71 -13.65 -2.95
N VAL A 28 -5.98 -13.94 -1.69
CA VAL A 28 -5.03 -14.44 -0.69
C VAL A 28 -5.66 -15.56 0.12
N THR A 29 -4.81 -16.40 0.69
CA THR A 29 -5.24 -17.40 1.69
C THR A 29 -5.11 -16.80 3.08
N VAL A 30 -6.22 -16.80 3.83
CA VAL A 30 -6.24 -16.33 5.22
C VAL A 30 -5.54 -17.38 6.10
N THR A 31 -4.59 -16.94 6.91
CA THR A 31 -3.84 -17.79 7.84
C THR A 31 -4.37 -17.65 9.26
N GLU A 32 -4.78 -16.45 9.66
CA GLU A 32 -5.29 -16.16 11.00
C GLU A 32 -6.43 -15.14 10.96
N GLY A 33 -7.38 -15.28 11.88
CA GLY A 33 -8.52 -14.38 12.01
C GLY A 33 -8.65 -13.81 13.42
N PHE A 34 -8.82 -12.50 13.53
CA PHE A 34 -9.05 -11.76 14.77
C PHE A 34 -10.37 -10.98 14.70
N ALA A 35 -10.77 -10.37 15.82
CA ALA A 35 -12.05 -9.67 15.92
C ALA A 35 -12.19 -8.50 14.92
N ASN A 36 -11.10 -7.76 14.68
CA ASN A 36 -11.09 -6.53 13.86
C ASN A 36 -10.24 -6.64 12.58
N HIS A 37 -9.40 -7.68 12.47
CA HIS A 37 -8.51 -7.86 11.34
C HIS A 37 -8.24 -9.33 11.06
N ILE A 38 -7.66 -9.61 9.90
CA ILE A 38 -7.22 -10.94 9.48
C ILE A 38 -5.80 -10.85 8.94
N VAL A 39 -5.05 -11.95 9.05
CA VAL A 39 -3.71 -12.11 8.48
C VAL A 39 -3.80 -13.13 7.36
N ALA A 40 -3.12 -12.83 6.26
CA ALA A 40 -3.12 -13.64 5.06
C ALA A 40 -1.70 -13.74 4.49
N GLY A 41 -1.46 -14.80 3.71
CA GLY A 41 -0.18 -15.02 3.03
C GLY A 41 0.02 -14.11 1.82
N ALA A 42 0.96 -14.50 0.96
CA ALA A 42 1.20 -13.83 -0.32
C ALA A 42 0.00 -13.95 -1.29
N PRO A 43 -0.20 -12.98 -2.20
CA PRO A 43 -1.17 -13.03 -3.27
C PRO A 43 -1.07 -14.31 -4.10
N THR A 44 -2.16 -15.04 -4.24
CA THR A 44 -2.26 -16.14 -5.22
C THR A 44 -2.72 -15.63 -6.58
N ALA A 45 -3.48 -14.53 -6.60
CA ALA A 45 -3.88 -13.84 -7.81
C ALA A 45 -4.00 -12.33 -7.56
N VAL A 46 -3.65 -11.55 -8.57
CA VAL A 46 -3.80 -10.09 -8.57
C VAL A 46 -4.55 -9.67 -9.83
N LYS A 47 -5.69 -9.02 -9.65
CA LYS A 47 -6.46 -8.39 -10.72
C LYS A 47 -6.20 -6.88 -10.69
N LYS A 48 -5.54 -6.39 -11.75
CA LYS A 48 -5.31 -4.96 -11.95
C LYS A 48 -6.65 -4.24 -12.15
N THR A 49 -6.78 -3.04 -11.58
CA THR A 49 -8.01 -2.24 -11.69
C THR A 49 -7.73 -0.81 -12.13
N ARG A 50 -8.77 -0.14 -12.64
CA ARG A 50 -8.77 1.30 -12.92
C ARG A 50 -8.44 2.14 -11.68
N GLY A 51 -8.84 1.69 -10.50
CA GLY A 51 -8.51 2.35 -9.23
C GLY A 51 -7.01 2.28 -8.93
N GLY A 52 -6.38 1.13 -9.20
CA GLY A 52 -4.93 0.97 -9.12
C GLY A 52 -4.19 1.87 -10.11
N ASP A 53 -4.69 1.97 -11.34
CA ASP A 53 -4.08 2.84 -12.36
C ASP A 53 -4.22 4.33 -12.00
N ALA A 54 -5.40 4.75 -11.53
CA ALA A 54 -5.63 6.11 -11.05
C ALA A 54 -4.72 6.48 -9.86
N HIS A 55 -4.56 5.57 -8.90
CA HIS A 55 -3.65 5.77 -7.78
C HIS A 55 -2.20 5.87 -8.26
N THR A 56 -1.74 4.99 -9.15
CA THR A 56 -0.39 5.06 -9.71
C THR A 56 -0.14 6.38 -10.45
N ALA A 57 -1.10 6.82 -11.28
CA ALA A 57 -1.00 8.10 -11.98
C ALA A 57 -0.89 9.27 -10.99
N TRP A 58 -1.73 9.28 -9.95
CA TRP A 58 -1.72 10.30 -8.91
C TRP A 58 -0.39 10.34 -8.14
N VAL A 59 0.13 9.19 -7.70
CA VAL A 59 1.43 9.11 -7.01
C VAL A 59 2.57 9.59 -7.92
N SER A 60 2.54 9.23 -9.20
CA SER A 60 3.55 9.66 -10.18
C SER A 60 3.53 11.17 -10.42
N GLU A 61 2.36 11.80 -10.39
CA GLU A 61 2.20 13.24 -10.59
C GLU A 61 2.60 14.04 -9.34
N GLN A 62 2.13 13.62 -8.16
CA GLN A 62 2.36 14.36 -6.92
C GLN A 62 3.80 14.21 -6.40
N GLY A 63 4.44 13.08 -6.68
CA GLY A 63 5.72 12.72 -6.08
C GLY A 63 5.63 12.67 -4.55
N ASP A 64 6.79 12.70 -3.89
CA ASP A 64 6.87 12.65 -2.43
C ASP A 64 6.63 14.05 -1.83
N LYS A 65 5.37 14.47 -1.70
CA LYS A 65 4.99 15.72 -1.03
C LYS A 65 5.18 15.61 0.47
N LYS A 66 6.42 15.79 0.91
CA LYS A 66 6.79 15.83 2.33
C LYS A 66 6.27 17.10 2.97
N ILE A 67 5.40 16.96 3.97
CA ILE A 67 5.13 18.05 4.90
C ILE A 67 6.35 18.16 5.82
N LEU A 68 7.13 19.24 5.64
CA LEU A 68 8.36 19.45 6.40
C LEU A 68 8.01 19.78 7.86
N LEU A 69 8.59 19.03 8.80
CA LEU A 69 8.45 19.26 10.24
C LEU A 69 9.33 20.41 10.77
N GLY A 70 9.81 21.29 9.88
CA GLY A 70 10.79 22.32 10.21
C GLY A 70 12.21 21.82 10.51
N ILE A 71 12.45 20.49 10.39
CA ILE A 71 13.79 19.91 10.53
C ILE A 71 14.57 20.17 9.24
N PRO A 72 15.76 20.79 9.29
CA PRO A 72 16.57 21.03 8.11
C PRO A 72 16.97 19.69 7.48
N THR A 73 16.86 19.62 6.15
CA THR A 73 17.30 18.44 5.39
C THR A 73 18.78 18.55 5.07
N LEU A 74 19.45 17.41 4.83
CA LEU A 74 20.84 17.39 4.36
C LEU A 74 21.04 18.17 3.04
N ALA A 75 20.00 18.28 2.22
CA ALA A 75 20.02 19.10 1.02
C ALA A 75 20.08 20.61 1.33
N ALA A 76 19.46 21.07 2.43
CA ALA A 76 19.53 22.45 2.91
C ALA A 76 20.85 22.78 3.63
N LEU A 77 21.56 21.78 4.17
CA LEU A 77 22.87 21.95 4.80
C LEU A 77 24.03 22.12 3.80
N LYS A 78 23.85 21.74 2.54
CA LYS A 78 24.89 21.86 1.49
C LYS A 78 25.12 23.28 0.98
N SER A 79 24.32 24.26 1.40
CA SER A 79 24.46 25.66 1.02
C SER A 79 25.19 26.52 2.06
N LEU A 80 25.95 25.91 2.97
CA LEU A 80 26.74 26.58 4.02
C LEU A 80 28.23 26.30 3.84
#